data_AF-A0AAD8AH00-F1
#
_entry.id   AF-A0AAD8AH00-F1
#
_cell.length_a   1.000
_cell.length_b   1.000
_cell.length_c   1.000
_cell.angle_alpha   90.00
_cell.angle_beta   90.00
_cell.angle_gamma   90.00
#
_symmetry.space_group_name_H-M   'P 1'
#
loop_
_entity.id
_entity.type
_entity.pdbx_description
1 polymer ?
#
loop_
_entity_poly.entity_id
_entity_poly.type
_entity_poly.pdbx_seq_one_letter_code
_entity_poly.pdbx_strand_id
1 'polypeptide(L)'
;MIQMKKHSSSKMVATSHTANVSMGLLRLAFPGRLISKNGDIPWPPRSPDLTVPDFFLWGYLKCKVFEENAPRTKEDLKERIRQEINNIPLQMLQNAMGGFHLRLQHVCKTKDVTLLAPYSKNDCFLR
;
A
#
# COMPACT_ATOMS: atom_id res chain seq x y z
N MET A 1 -9.81 -24.63 -10.65
CA MET A 1 -8.86 -23.85 -11.49
C MET A 1 -8.94 -22.37 -11.08
N ILE A 2 -8.21 -21.98 -10.03
CA ILE A 2 -8.29 -20.64 -9.45
C ILE A 2 -7.23 -19.77 -10.13
N GLN A 3 -7.67 -18.86 -10.99
CA GLN A 3 -6.80 -17.94 -11.72
C GLN A 3 -6.22 -16.88 -10.76
N MET A 4 -5.00 -17.11 -10.30
CA MET A 4 -4.14 -16.06 -9.77
C MET A 4 -3.60 -15.23 -10.94
N LYS A 5 -4.04 -13.98 -11.13
CA LYS A 5 -3.26 -12.89 -11.78
C LYS A 5 -4.04 -11.58 -11.90
N LYS A 6 -3.92 -10.70 -10.91
CA LYS A 6 -4.15 -9.24 -11.05
C LYS A 6 -3.31 -8.44 -10.04
N HIS A 7 -2.00 -8.65 -9.99
CA HIS A 7 -1.12 -7.85 -9.13
C HIS A 7 -0.24 -6.94 -10.01
N SER A 8 -0.64 -5.68 -10.15
CA SER A 8 0.24 -4.59 -10.58
C SER A 8 1.11 -4.19 -9.40
N SER A 9 2.42 -3.99 -9.62
CA SER A 9 3.32 -3.49 -8.58
C SER A 9 3.27 -1.96 -8.57
N SER A 10 2.79 -1.37 -7.48
CA SER A 10 2.61 0.08 -7.34
C SER A 10 3.32 0.57 -6.08
N LYS A 11 4.54 1.13 -6.21
CA LYS A 11 5.13 2.11 -5.27
C LYS A 11 6.51 2.69 -5.70
N MET A 12 6.77 3.95 -5.27
CA MET A 12 8.05 4.52 -4.75
C MET A 12 8.68 5.70 -5.53
N VAL A 13 8.59 6.90 -4.90
CA VAL A 13 9.24 8.16 -5.30
C VAL A 13 10.64 8.30 -4.65
N ALA A 14 11.14 7.30 -3.91
CA ALA A 14 12.47 7.36 -3.30
C ALA A 14 13.57 6.92 -4.29
N THR A 15 14.72 7.59 -4.25
CA THR A 15 15.81 7.48 -5.25
C THR A 15 16.31 6.05 -5.49
N SER A 16 16.34 5.20 -4.45
CA SER A 16 16.73 3.78 -4.56
C SER A 16 15.77 2.94 -5.42
N HIS A 17 14.49 3.31 -5.46
CA HIS A 17 13.45 2.58 -6.18
C HIS A 17 13.24 3.07 -7.62
N THR A 18 13.88 4.18 -7.99
CA THR A 18 13.91 4.72 -9.36
C THR A 18 15.27 4.55 -10.05
N ALA A 19 16.24 3.88 -9.41
CA ALA A 19 17.54 3.59 -10.00
C ALA A 19 17.39 2.75 -11.28
N ASN A 20 18.20 3.03 -12.29
CA ASN A 20 18.11 2.38 -13.61
C ASN A 20 18.21 0.85 -13.53
N VAL A 21 19.05 0.34 -12.63
CA VAL A 21 19.20 -1.12 -12.40
C VAL A 21 17.91 -1.72 -11.87
N SER A 22 17.31 -1.11 -10.84
CA SER A 22 16.04 -1.54 -10.26
C SER A 22 14.90 -1.46 -11.29
N MET A 23 14.84 -0.37 -12.05
CA MET A 23 13.82 -0.16 -13.08
C MET A 23 13.97 -1.13 -14.26
N GLY A 24 15.20 -1.48 -14.65
CA GLY A 24 15.46 -2.50 -15.67
C GLY A 24 14.90 -3.86 -15.28
N LEU A 25 15.19 -4.32 -14.06
CA LEU A 25 14.64 -5.59 -13.53
C LEU A 25 13.11 -5.56 -13.43
N LEU A 26 12.54 -4.45 -12.96
CA LEU A 26 11.09 -4.32 -12.83
C LEU A 26 10.37 -4.30 -14.18
N ARG A 27 10.96 -3.69 -15.21
CA ARG A 27 10.42 -3.70 -16.58
C ARG A 27 10.40 -5.11 -17.17
N LEU A 28 11.42 -5.92 -16.89
CA LEU A 28 11.45 -7.32 -17.31
C LEU A 28 10.37 -8.15 -16.61
N ALA A 29 10.17 -7.93 -15.31
CA ALA A 29 9.17 -8.67 -14.53
C ALA A 29 7.73 -8.22 -14.82
N PHE A 30 7.52 -6.93 -15.15
CA PHE A 30 6.20 -6.32 -15.33
C PHE A 30 6.12 -5.47 -16.60
N PRO A 31 6.25 -6.07 -17.80
CA PRO A 31 6.26 -5.33 -19.06
C PRO A 31 4.93 -4.59 -19.28
N GLY A 32 5.02 -3.28 -19.57
CA GLY A 32 3.87 -2.43 -19.87
C GLY A 32 2.96 -2.14 -18.67
N ARG A 33 3.36 -2.55 -17.47
CA ARG A 33 2.55 -2.46 -16.24
C ARG A 33 3.30 -1.78 -15.10
N LEU A 34 4.48 -1.23 -15.37
CA LEU A 34 5.29 -0.62 -14.34
C LEU A 34 4.78 0.79 -14.04
N ILE A 35 4.17 0.95 -12.87
CA ILE A 35 3.68 2.24 -12.39
C ILE A 35 4.77 2.89 -11.54
N SER A 36 5.46 3.90 -12.07
CA SER A 36 6.59 4.57 -11.41
C SER A 36 6.83 5.95 -12.04
N LYS A 37 7.60 6.81 -11.38
CA LYS A 37 8.03 8.11 -11.93
C LYS A 37 8.71 7.95 -13.30
N ASN A 38 9.52 6.90 -13.45
CA ASN A 38 10.22 6.56 -14.69
C ASN A 38 9.66 5.25 -15.30
N GLY A 39 8.43 4.88 -14.97
CA GLY A 39 7.78 3.63 -15.41
C GLY A 39 7.07 3.76 -16.76
N ASP A 40 6.28 2.75 -17.11
CA ASP A 40 5.39 2.77 -18.28
C ASP A 40 4.15 3.62 -18.03
N ILE A 41 3.67 3.60 -16.79
CA ILE A 41 2.51 4.37 -16.34
C ILE A 41 3.01 5.41 -15.34
N PRO A 42 2.88 6.72 -15.63
CA PRO A 42 3.38 7.76 -14.76
C PRO A 42 2.57 7.79 -13.44
N TRP A 43 3.27 7.74 -12.31
CA TRP A 43 2.67 7.91 -10.99
C TRP A 43 2.51 9.41 -10.67
N PRO A 44 1.38 9.85 -10.11
CA PRO A 44 1.21 11.25 -9.75
C PRO A 44 2.22 11.70 -8.69
N PRO A 45 2.77 12.93 -8.80
CA PRO A 45 3.65 13.48 -7.77
C PRO A 45 2.89 13.71 -6.46
N ARG A 46 3.51 13.37 -5.32
CA ARG A 46 2.96 13.58 -3.96
C ARG A 46 1.68 12.80 -3.64
N SER A 47 1.56 11.56 -4.10
CA SER A 47 0.44 10.67 -3.72
C SER A 47 0.91 9.45 -2.90
N PRO A 48 1.40 9.62 -1.66
CA PRO A 48 1.63 8.51 -0.74
C PRO A 48 0.32 7.77 -0.40
N ASP A 49 -0.83 8.46 -0.49
CA ASP A 49 -2.16 7.92 -0.20
C ASP A 49 -2.69 6.91 -1.23
N LEU A 50 -1.93 6.69 -2.31
CA LEU A 50 -2.30 5.76 -3.36
C LEU A 50 -1.71 4.36 -3.16
N THR A 51 -1.01 4.07 -2.06
CA THR A 51 -0.57 2.69 -1.84
C THR A 51 -1.27 2.04 -0.67
N VAL A 52 -1.77 0.83 -0.89
CA VAL A 52 -2.46 0.02 0.13
C VAL A 52 -1.67 -0.06 1.44
N PRO A 53 -0.34 -0.25 1.43
CA PRO A 53 0.40 -0.25 2.69
C PRO A 53 0.39 1.10 3.42
N ASP A 54 0.39 2.23 2.71
CA ASP A 54 0.44 3.57 3.33
C ASP A 54 -0.87 3.97 3.99
N PHE A 55 -2.01 3.72 3.34
CA PHE A 55 -3.31 4.12 3.90
C PHE A 55 -3.94 3.07 4.81
N PHE A 56 -3.59 1.79 4.66
CA PHE A 56 -4.21 0.70 5.40
C PHE A 56 -3.22 0.04 6.37
N LEU A 57 -2.18 -0.63 5.85
CA LEU A 57 -1.33 -1.51 6.67
C LEU A 57 -0.61 -0.78 7.81
N TRP A 58 0.02 0.35 7.52
CA TRP A 58 0.77 1.09 8.54
C TRP A 58 -0.12 1.74 9.60
N GLY A 59 -1.35 2.13 9.24
CA GLY A 59 -2.35 2.61 10.21
C GLY A 59 -2.81 1.46 11.11
N TYR A 60 -3.20 0.35 10.50
CA TYR A 60 -3.64 -0.86 11.19
C TYR A 60 -2.59 -1.38 12.20
N LEU A 61 -1.34 -1.57 11.73
CA LEU A 61 -0.27 -2.12 12.58
C LEU A 61 0.07 -1.18 13.74
N LYS A 62 0.08 0.14 13.53
CA LYS A 62 0.33 1.09 14.63
C LYS A 62 -0.77 1.04 15.68
N CYS A 63 -2.03 0.88 15.27
CA CYS A 63 -3.13 0.73 16.23
C CYS A 63 -2.98 -0.58 17.00
N LYS A 64 -2.85 -1.72 16.31
CA LYS A 64 -2.89 -3.05 16.93
C LYS A 64 -1.66 -3.40 17.76
N VAL A 65 -0.46 -3.12 17.24
CA VAL A 65 0.80 -3.45 17.93
C VAL A 65 0.95 -2.69 19.25
N PHE A 66 0.33 -1.52 19.37
CA PHE A 66 0.41 -0.64 20.53
C PHE A 66 -0.89 -0.55 21.35
N GLU A 67 -1.94 -1.33 21.03
CA GLU A 67 -3.26 -1.25 21.66
C GLU A 67 -3.26 -1.69 23.12
N GLU A 68 -2.69 -2.86 23.42
CA GLU A 68 -2.73 -3.43 24.78
C GLU A 68 -1.53 -3.00 25.63
N ASN A 69 -0.32 -3.09 25.09
CA ASN A 69 0.92 -2.74 25.77
C ASN A 69 1.98 -2.34 24.75
N ALA A 70 2.69 -1.23 24.97
CA ALA A 70 3.79 -0.86 24.08
C ALA A 70 4.90 -1.94 24.09
N PRO A 71 5.42 -2.35 22.92
CA PRO A 71 6.51 -3.32 22.86
C PRO A 71 7.75 -2.81 23.60
N ARG A 72 8.34 -3.65 24.45
CA ARG A 72 9.47 -3.24 25.31
C ARG A 72 10.84 -3.47 24.67
N THR A 73 10.90 -4.35 23.67
CA THR A 73 12.14 -4.69 22.94
C THR A 73 11.89 -4.70 21.44
N LYS A 74 12.97 -4.67 20.66
CA LYS A 74 12.89 -4.74 19.19
C LYS A 74 12.38 -6.10 18.73
N GLU A 75 12.70 -7.15 19.47
CA GLU A 75 12.31 -8.53 19.19
C GLU A 75 10.81 -8.71 19.40
N ASP A 76 10.27 -8.18 20.51
CA ASP A 76 8.84 -8.16 20.80
C ASP A 76 8.06 -7.38 19.74
N LEU A 77 8.56 -6.20 19.35
CA LEU A 77 7.97 -5.42 18.26
C LEU A 77 7.91 -6.21 16.94
N LYS A 78 9.00 -6.89 16.56
CA LYS A 78 9.05 -7.70 15.33
C LYS A 78 8.05 -8.85 15.39
N GLU A 79 7.95 -9.52 16.55
CA GLU A 79 7.06 -10.67 16.70
C GLU A 79 5.59 -10.26 16.63
N ARG A 80 5.21 -9.17 17.32
CA ARG A 80 3.85 -8.64 17.25
C ARG A 80 3.47 -8.18 15.86
N ILE A 81 4.38 -7.54 15.11
CA ILE A 81 4.13 -7.18 13.72
C ILE A 81 3.84 -8.44 12.89
N ARG A 82 4.59 -9.53 13.07
CA ARG A 82 4.34 -10.80 12.35
C ARG A 82 2.99 -11.41 12.71
N GLN A 83 2.68 -11.45 14.01
CA GLN A 83 1.40 -11.97 14.50
C GLN A 83 0.22 -11.17 13.95
N GLU A 84 0.28 -9.84 14.05
CA GLU A 84 -0.77 -8.97 13.51
C GLU A 84 -0.93 -9.11 12.00
N ILE A 85 0.16 -9.20 11.25
CA ILE A 85 0.10 -9.44 9.79
C ILE A 85 -0.60 -10.78 9.49
N ASN A 86 -0.29 -11.84 10.23
CA ASN A 86 -0.93 -13.15 10.04
C ASN A 86 -2.41 -13.15 10.44
N ASN A 87 -2.80 -12.26 11.34
CA ASN A 87 -4.18 -12.12 11.81
C ASN A 87 -5.06 -11.26 10.89
N ILE A 88 -4.48 -10.56 9.89
CA ILE A 88 -5.27 -9.74 8.96
C ILE A 88 -6.19 -10.65 8.13
N PRO A 89 -7.53 -10.52 8.24
CA PRO A 89 -8.44 -11.36 7.49
C PRO A 89 -8.42 -10.99 6.00
N LEU A 90 -8.61 -12.00 5.14
CA LEU A 90 -8.62 -11.81 3.68
C LEU A 90 -9.64 -10.77 3.22
N GLN A 91 -10.79 -10.68 3.90
CA GLN A 91 -11.83 -9.69 3.60
C GLN A 91 -11.32 -8.25 3.77
N MET A 92 -10.48 -8.00 4.78
CA MET A 92 -9.92 -6.68 5.03
C MET A 92 -8.92 -6.29 3.92
N LEU A 93 -8.13 -7.25 3.44
CA LEU A 93 -7.26 -7.06 2.27
C LEU A 93 -8.07 -6.78 1.00
N GLN A 94 -9.18 -7.50 0.79
CA GLN A 94 -10.08 -7.26 -0.35
C GLN A 94 -10.69 -5.85 -0.30
N ASN A 95 -11.14 -5.40 0.86
CA ASN A 95 -11.67 -4.05 1.05
C ASN A 95 -10.61 -2.98 0.79
N ALA A 96 -9.38 -3.17 1.29
CA ALA A 96 -8.28 -2.26 1.05
C ALA A 96 -7.93 -2.17 -0.45
N MET A 97 -7.90 -3.31 -1.15
CA MET A 97 -7.69 -3.35 -2.61
C MET A 97 -8.84 -2.71 -3.39
N GLY A 98 -10.08 -2.88 -2.95
CA GLY A 98 -11.25 -2.20 -3.52
C GLY A 98 -11.16 -0.68 -3.39
N GLY A 99 -10.78 -0.19 -2.20
CA GLY A 99 -10.52 1.23 -1.95
C GLY A 99 -9.40 1.78 -2.85
N PHE A 100 -8.31 1.03 -3.02
CA PHE A 100 -7.24 1.40 -3.95
C PHE A 100 -7.72 1.52 -5.40
N HIS A 101 -8.55 0.59 -5.87
CA HIS A 101 -9.10 0.65 -7.22
C HIS A 101 -9.97 1.91 -7.42
N LEU A 102 -10.82 2.25 -6.45
CA LEU A 102 -11.63 3.46 -6.49
C LEU A 102 -10.77 4.73 -6.52
N ARG A 103 -9.71 4.78 -5.71
CA ARG A 103 -8.77 5.90 -5.68
C ARG A 103 -8.03 6.06 -7.01
N LEU A 104 -7.57 4.96 -7.60
CA LEU A 104 -6.97 5.00 -8.94
C LEU A 104 -7.96 5.51 -10.00
N GLN A 105 -9.19 4.99 -10.00
CA GLN A 105 -10.22 5.46 -10.92
C GLN A 105 -10.50 6.96 -10.76
N HIS A 106 -10.54 7.45 -9.53
CA HIS A 106 -10.73 8.87 -9.24
C HIS A 106 -9.59 9.71 -9.83
N VAL A 107 -8.34 9.36 -9.51
CA VAL A 107 -7.14 10.07 -10.03
C VAL A 107 -7.08 10.04 -11.56
N CYS A 108 -7.45 8.92 -12.19
CA CYS A 108 -7.52 8.85 -13.66
C CYS A 108 -8.59 9.77 -14.26
N LYS A 109 -9.71 10.01 -13.56
CA LYS A 109 -10.82 10.85 -14.03
C LYS A 109 -10.59 12.34 -13.77
N THR A 110 -10.13 12.70 -12.57
CA THR A 110 -10.03 14.10 -12.14
C THR A 110 -8.68 14.72 -12.46
N LYS A 111 -7.63 13.90 -12.65
CA LYS A 111 -6.22 14.32 -12.66
C LYS A 111 -5.82 15.10 -11.40
N ASP A 112 -6.65 15.04 -10.35
CA ASP A 112 -6.47 15.73 -9.09
C ASP A 112 -6.20 14.68 -8.00
N VAL A 113 -5.13 14.93 -7.24
CA VAL A 113 -4.65 14.08 -6.14
C VAL A 113 -5.04 14.64 -4.78
N THR A 114 -5.71 15.80 -4.75
CA THR A 114 -5.89 16.63 -3.55
C THR A 114 -7.12 16.27 -2.72
N LEU A 115 -8.02 15.43 -3.25
CA LEU A 115 -9.30 15.10 -2.60
C LEU A 115 -9.50 13.59 -2.36
N LEU A 116 -8.43 12.86 -2.08
CA LEU A 116 -8.59 11.56 -1.43
C LEU A 116 -8.85 11.83 0.05
N ALA A 117 -10.14 11.90 0.42
CA ALA A 117 -10.55 11.95 1.82
C ALA A 117 -9.70 10.92 2.59
N PRO A 118 -9.02 11.33 3.68
CA PRO A 118 -8.27 10.38 4.48
C PRO A 118 -9.23 9.27 4.86
N TYR A 119 -8.78 8.04 4.72
CA TYR A 119 -9.46 6.94 5.38
C TYR A 119 -9.58 7.37 6.85
N SER A 120 -10.81 7.46 7.34
CA SER A 120 -11.19 8.12 8.59
C SER A 120 -10.18 7.80 9.69
N LYS A 121 -9.43 8.82 10.14
CA LYS A 121 -8.51 8.69 11.28
C LYS A 121 -9.23 8.46 12.61
N ASN A 122 -10.56 8.43 12.61
CA ASN A 122 -11.38 8.35 13.80
C ASN A 122 -11.90 6.93 14.11
N ASP A 123 -11.58 5.94 13.26
CA ASP A 123 -11.97 4.57 13.51
C ASP A 123 -10.72 3.79 13.91
N CYS A 124 -10.53 3.61 15.22
CA CYS A 124 -9.91 2.37 15.70
C CYS A 124 -10.71 1.24 15.02
N PHE A 125 -10.12 0.62 13.99
CA PHE A 125 -10.77 -0.20 12.97
C PHE A 125 -11.41 -1.52 13.45
N LEU A 126 -11.90 -1.57 14.69
CA LEU A 126 -12.86 -2.53 15.22
C LEU A 126 -13.70 -1.86 16.31
N ARG A 127 -14.81 -1.24 15.90
CA ARG A 127 -16.06 -1.39 16.65
C ARG A 127 -17.18 -1.71 15.68
#